data_AF-A0A7S4IV42-F1
#
_entry.id   AF-A0A7S4IV42-F1
#
_cell.length_a   1.000
_cell.length_b   1.000
_cell.length_c   1.000
_cell.angle_alpha   90.00
_cell.angle_beta   90.00
_cell.angle_gamma   90.00
#
_symmetry.space_group_name_H-M   'P 1'
#
loop_
_entity.id
_entity.type
_entity.pdbx_description
1 polymer ?
#
loop_
_entity_poly.entity_id
_entity_poly.type
_entity_poly.pdbx_seq_one_letter_code
_entity_poly.pdbx_strand_id
1 'polypeptide(L)'
;VLDRSDPNDYSKSHPAAALGRPSVATESEAPVDSAQLITDLCTYVYKYGSDRSKTRSMLCHIFHHALHDRFLEARDLLLMSHLQDTISNAGDVSTMLLFNRMMVTMGLAAFRLGRIWDAHQCLGDVCSGRVRELLAQGVSSGRFSDKTDEQEKAERRRQTPYHMHINMDLLEACHLTSAMLLEVPNMAQAGAAGGGDTGGPRRPRGISPPFRKTPDN
;
A
#
# COMPACT_ATOMS: atom_id res chain seq x y z
N VAL A 1 -16.49 -0.09 60.88
CA VAL A 1 -16.32 -0.98 59.70
C VAL A 1 -15.30 -0.30 58.81
N LEU A 2 -14.13 -0.93 58.67
CA LEU A 2 -12.91 -0.34 58.12
C LEU A 2 -13.05 -0.11 56.61
N ASP A 3 -12.68 1.10 56.18
CA ASP A 3 -12.57 1.51 54.78
C ASP A 3 -11.53 0.63 54.06
N ARG A 4 -12.01 -0.25 53.18
CA ARG A 4 -11.17 -1.06 52.29
C ARG A 4 -10.99 -0.29 50.98
N SER A 5 -10.20 0.78 51.02
CA SER A 5 -9.64 1.34 49.80
C SER A 5 -8.55 0.39 49.30
N ASP A 6 -8.77 -0.26 48.15
CA ASP A 6 -7.78 -1.15 47.54
C ASP A 6 -6.45 -0.39 47.33
N PRO A 7 -5.32 -0.86 47.88
CA PRO A 7 -4.02 -0.20 47.74
C PRO A 7 -3.47 -0.20 46.30
N ASN A 8 -4.16 -0.88 45.37
CA ASN A 8 -3.86 -0.96 43.94
C ASN A 8 -4.81 -0.14 43.05
N ASP A 9 -5.57 0.81 43.61
CA ASP A 9 -6.39 1.73 42.80
C ASP A 9 -5.51 2.77 42.09
N TYR A 10 -4.99 2.39 40.92
CA TYR A 10 -4.14 3.24 40.07
C TYR A 10 -4.84 4.53 39.59
N SER A 11 -6.17 4.62 39.72
CA SER A 11 -6.93 5.84 39.44
C SER A 11 -6.75 6.93 40.50
N LYS A 12 -6.21 6.61 41.68
CA LYS A 12 -5.99 7.57 42.77
C LYS A 12 -4.51 7.74 43.13
N SER A 13 -3.67 6.76 42.80
CA SER A 13 -2.23 6.77 43.14
C SER A 13 -1.32 7.29 42.04
N HIS A 14 -1.77 7.32 40.78
CA HIS A 14 -0.94 7.79 39.67
C HIS A 14 -1.02 9.33 39.54
N PRO A 15 0.11 10.06 39.40
CA PRO A 15 0.10 11.53 39.30
C PRO A 15 -0.67 12.04 38.07
N ALA A 16 -0.75 11.25 36.99
CA ALA A 16 -1.59 11.56 35.83
C ALA A 16 -3.10 11.34 36.05
N ALA A 17 -3.51 10.67 37.12
CA ALA A 17 -4.92 10.45 37.43
C ALA A 17 -5.55 11.65 38.15
N ALA A 18 -4.76 12.44 38.89
CA ALA A 18 -5.18 13.70 39.51
C ALA A 18 -5.63 14.76 38.49
N LEU A 19 -5.15 14.67 37.24
CA LEU A 19 -5.52 15.56 36.13
C LEU A 19 -6.79 15.10 35.39
N GLY A 20 -7.41 13.98 35.81
CA GLY A 20 -8.52 13.36 35.10
C GLY A 20 -8.09 12.75 33.77
N ARG A 21 -8.97 11.95 33.14
CA ARG A 21 -8.76 11.57 31.73
C ARG A 21 -8.76 12.87 30.93
N PRO A 22 -7.82 13.09 30.00
CA PRO A 22 -7.93 14.21 29.07
C PRO A 22 -9.23 14.05 28.28
N SER A 23 -10.28 14.74 28.70
CA SER A 23 -11.55 14.79 28.00
C SER A 23 -11.50 16.00 27.09
N VAL A 24 -11.38 15.76 25.80
CA VAL A 24 -11.69 16.79 24.82
C VAL A 24 -13.19 17.04 24.96
N ALA A 25 -13.57 18.27 25.32
CA ALA A 25 -14.95 18.72 25.20
C ALA A 25 -15.29 18.70 23.71
N THR A 26 -15.72 17.54 23.23
CA THR A 26 -16.33 17.43 21.93
C THR A 26 -17.70 18.06 22.09
N GLU A 27 -17.81 19.33 21.72
CA GLU A 27 -19.09 19.82 21.20
C GLU A 27 -19.59 18.73 20.26
N SER A 28 -20.86 18.34 20.39
CA SER A 28 -21.47 17.25 19.66
C SER A 28 -21.43 17.52 18.14
N GLU A 29 -20.26 17.36 17.52
CA GLU A 29 -20.11 17.40 16.09
C GLU A 29 -20.77 16.13 15.56
N ALA A 30 -21.77 16.30 14.71
CA ALA A 30 -22.38 15.21 13.98
C ALA A 30 -21.27 14.32 13.38
N PRO A 31 -21.44 12.99 13.33
CA PRO A 31 -20.42 12.10 12.80
C PRO A 31 -20.02 12.57 11.39
N VAL A 32 -18.81 13.06 11.25
CA VAL A 32 -18.29 13.55 9.97
C VAL A 32 -18.14 12.35 9.05
N ASP A 33 -18.93 12.31 7.98
CA ASP A 33 -18.73 11.31 6.93
C ASP A 33 -17.44 11.62 6.18
N SER A 34 -16.38 10.90 6.56
CA SER A 34 -15.05 11.06 5.96
C SER A 34 -15.05 10.75 4.46
N ALA A 35 -15.95 9.87 3.98
CA ALA A 35 -16.03 9.56 2.55
C ALA A 35 -16.56 10.77 1.78
N GLN A 36 -17.67 11.34 2.23
CA GLN A 36 -18.25 12.52 1.60
C GLN A 36 -17.30 13.73 1.65
N LEU A 37 -16.68 13.97 2.81
CA LEU A 37 -15.71 15.06 2.97
C LEU A 37 -14.53 14.95 2.01
N ILE A 38 -13.95 13.75 1.85
CA ILE A 38 -12.83 13.53 0.93
C ILE A 38 -13.27 13.75 -0.52
N THR A 39 -14.45 13.27 -0.91
CA THR A 39 -14.99 13.48 -2.26
C THR A 39 -15.22 14.97 -2.55
N ASP A 40 -15.78 15.73 -1.61
CA ASP A 40 -16.03 17.17 -1.76
C ASP A 40 -14.73 17.95 -1.91
N LEU A 41 -13.74 17.68 -1.05
CA LEU A 41 -12.43 18.32 -1.12
C LEU A 41 -11.69 17.97 -2.42
N CYS A 42 -11.73 16.71 -2.86
CA CYS A 42 -11.10 16.32 -4.12
C CYS A 42 -11.77 17.00 -5.32
N THR A 43 -13.10 17.07 -5.32
CA THR A 43 -13.88 17.76 -6.36
C THR A 43 -13.54 19.24 -6.42
N TYR A 44 -13.36 19.90 -5.27
CA TYR A 44 -12.90 21.28 -5.19
C TYR A 44 -11.50 21.45 -5.81
N VAL A 45 -10.56 20.57 -5.48
CA VAL A 45 -9.19 20.62 -6.03
C VAL A 45 -9.18 20.33 -7.53
N TYR A 46 -10.06 19.46 -8.05
CA TYR A 46 -10.18 19.22 -9.49
C TYR A 46 -10.61 20.47 -10.26
N LYS A 47 -11.48 21.30 -9.67
CA LYS A 47 -11.96 22.54 -10.29
C LYS A 47 -10.95 23.68 -10.23
N TYR A 48 -10.28 23.87 -9.09
CA TYR A 48 -9.51 25.09 -8.82
C TYR A 48 -8.01 24.86 -8.57
N GLY A 49 -7.56 23.61 -8.45
CA GLY A 49 -6.18 23.28 -8.13
C GLY A 49 -5.21 23.42 -9.30
N SER A 50 -3.91 23.46 -8.99
CA SER A 50 -2.84 23.24 -9.97
C SER A 50 -2.84 21.79 -10.46
N ASP A 51 -2.25 21.50 -11.61
CA ASP A 51 -2.17 20.12 -12.13
C ASP A 51 -1.51 19.16 -11.12
N ARG A 52 -0.44 19.60 -10.47
CA ARG A 52 0.21 18.84 -9.38
C ARG A 52 -0.76 18.56 -8.22
N SER A 53 -1.54 19.56 -7.80
CA SER A 53 -2.55 19.39 -6.74
C SER A 53 -3.65 18.43 -7.16
N LYS A 54 -4.10 18.48 -8.43
CA LYS A 54 -5.09 17.56 -8.99
C LYS A 54 -4.59 16.13 -8.99
N THR A 55 -3.37 15.88 -9.49
CA THR A 55 -2.72 14.57 -9.46
C THR A 55 -2.66 14.03 -8.03
N ARG A 56 -2.17 14.82 -7.06
CA ARG A 56 -2.06 14.38 -5.67
C ARG A 56 -3.41 14.13 -5.01
N SER A 57 -4.39 14.99 -5.27
CA SER A 57 -5.76 14.81 -4.79
C SER A 57 -6.37 13.53 -5.34
N MET A 58 -6.14 13.22 -6.62
CA MET A 58 -6.60 11.99 -7.25
C MET A 58 -5.96 10.74 -6.64
N LEU A 59 -4.65 10.77 -6.38
CA LEU A 59 -3.97 9.69 -5.65
C LEU A 59 -4.55 9.48 -4.26
N CYS A 60 -4.80 10.55 -3.50
CA CYS A 60 -5.43 10.47 -2.17
C CYS A 60 -6.87 9.94 -2.24
N HIS A 61 -7.63 10.33 -3.26
CA HIS A 61 -9.00 9.86 -3.46
C HIS A 61 -9.04 8.36 -3.70
N ILE A 62 -8.21 7.88 -4.64
CA ILE A 62 -8.05 6.45 -4.95
C ILE A 62 -7.56 5.68 -3.71
N PHE A 63 -6.58 6.22 -3.00
CA PHE A 63 -6.06 5.64 -1.75
C PHE A 63 -7.17 5.46 -0.70
N HIS A 64 -8.04 6.46 -0.54
CA HIS A 64 -9.17 6.38 0.38
C HIS A 64 -10.18 5.29 -0.04
N HIS A 65 -10.58 5.23 -1.33
CA HIS A 65 -11.45 4.14 -1.79
C HIS A 65 -10.83 2.76 -1.56
N ALA A 66 -9.54 2.60 -1.83
CA ALA A 66 -8.82 1.35 -1.60
C ALA A 66 -8.72 0.95 -0.12
N LEU A 67 -8.51 1.92 0.78
CA LEU A 67 -8.49 1.66 2.22
C LEU A 67 -9.82 1.11 2.74
N HIS A 68 -10.93 1.57 2.16
CA HIS A 68 -12.29 1.17 2.53
C HIS A 68 -12.84 0.00 1.70
N ASP A 69 -11.97 -0.80 1.07
CA ASP A 69 -12.35 -1.97 0.27
C ASP A 69 -13.27 -1.67 -0.93
N ARG A 70 -13.33 -0.42 -1.38
CA ARG A 70 -14.03 0.00 -2.61
C ARG A 70 -13.10 -0.10 -3.81
N PHE A 71 -12.61 -1.31 -4.09
CA PHE A 71 -11.59 -1.55 -5.11
C PHE A 71 -12.05 -1.16 -6.53
N LEU A 72 -13.30 -1.47 -6.89
CA LEU A 72 -13.80 -1.19 -8.24
C LEU A 72 -13.84 0.31 -8.52
N GLU A 73 -14.34 1.11 -7.59
CA GLU A 73 -14.34 2.58 -7.67
C GLU A 73 -12.91 3.12 -7.76
N ALA A 74 -12.00 2.62 -6.91
CA ALA A 74 -10.59 3.01 -6.94
C ALA A 74 -9.93 2.69 -8.30
N ARG A 75 -10.21 1.51 -8.86
CA ARG A 75 -9.69 1.07 -10.15
C ARG A 75 -10.23 1.92 -11.29
N ASP A 76 -11.52 2.19 -11.30
CA ASP A 76 -12.14 2.96 -12.37
C ASP A 76 -11.63 4.41 -12.35
N LEU A 77 -11.47 5.01 -11.17
CA LEU A 77 -10.79 6.31 -11.01
C LEU A 77 -9.34 6.29 -11.50
N LEU A 78 -8.57 5.25 -11.15
CA LEU A 78 -7.18 5.10 -11.61
C LEU A 78 -7.09 5.03 -13.14
N LEU A 79 -7.98 4.27 -13.79
CA LEU A 79 -7.99 4.12 -15.24
C LEU A 79 -8.44 5.41 -15.95
N MET A 80 -9.49 6.06 -15.48
CA MET A 80 -9.99 7.33 -16.06
C MET A 80 -8.98 8.47 -15.94
N SER A 81 -8.10 8.41 -14.93
CA SER A 81 -7.13 9.46 -14.65
C SER A 81 -5.87 9.47 -15.52
N HIS A 82 -5.57 8.35 -16.20
CA HIS A 82 -4.29 8.15 -16.91
C HIS A 82 -3.05 8.46 -16.05
N LEU A 83 -3.14 8.20 -14.74
CA LEU A 83 -2.03 8.48 -13.81
C LEU A 83 -0.79 7.65 -14.11
N GLN A 84 -0.95 6.42 -14.61
CA GLN A 84 0.19 5.54 -14.93
C GLN A 84 1.12 6.14 -15.99
N ASP A 85 0.58 6.87 -16.96
CA ASP A 85 1.37 7.50 -18.03
C ASP A 85 1.99 8.84 -17.62
N THR A 86 1.33 9.54 -16.69
CA THR A 86 1.68 10.92 -16.31
C THR A 86 2.57 11.01 -15.08
N ILE A 87 2.53 10.01 -14.18
CA ILE A 87 3.22 10.05 -12.87
C ILE A 87 4.75 10.12 -13.01
N SER A 88 5.31 9.43 -14.01
CA SER A 88 6.75 9.41 -14.28
C SER A 88 7.26 10.77 -14.77
N ASN A 89 6.42 11.50 -15.49
CA ASN A 89 6.74 12.81 -16.07
C ASN A 89 6.55 13.96 -15.09
N ALA A 90 5.85 13.74 -13.97
CA ALA A 90 5.55 14.78 -12.98
C ALA A 90 6.78 15.30 -12.21
N GLY A 91 7.94 14.63 -12.29
CA GLY A 91 9.22 15.08 -11.71
C GLY A 91 9.29 15.14 -10.18
N ASP A 92 8.20 14.87 -9.47
CA ASP A 92 8.12 14.94 -8.01
C ASP A 92 8.18 13.54 -7.37
N VAL A 93 9.31 13.24 -6.73
CA VAL A 93 9.53 11.98 -6.01
C VAL A 93 8.50 11.76 -4.91
N SER A 94 8.03 12.80 -4.21
CA SER A 94 6.99 12.64 -3.18
C SER A 94 5.68 12.09 -3.77
N THR A 95 5.35 12.52 -4.99
CA THR A 95 4.13 12.10 -5.67
C THR A 95 4.28 10.69 -6.22
N MET A 96 5.47 10.28 -6.68
CA MET A 96 5.77 8.87 -7.00
C MET A 96 5.69 7.94 -5.78
N LEU A 97 6.20 8.37 -4.61
CA LEU A 97 6.07 7.59 -3.37
C LEU A 97 4.59 7.41 -2.99
N LEU A 98 3.78 8.47 -3.11
CA LEU A 98 2.35 8.39 -2.86
C LEU A 98 1.65 7.44 -3.84
N PHE A 99 2.03 7.46 -5.12
CA PHE A 99 1.53 6.53 -6.12
C PHE A 99 1.87 5.07 -5.78
N ASN A 100 3.13 4.77 -5.43
CA ASN A 100 3.55 3.42 -5.04
C ASN A 100 2.74 2.92 -3.84
N ARG A 101 2.53 3.79 -2.84
CA ARG A 101 1.75 3.45 -1.65
C ARG A 101 0.27 3.21 -2.00
N MET A 102 -0.31 4.02 -2.87
CA MET A 102 -1.66 3.81 -3.40
C MET A 102 -1.79 2.50 -4.16
N MET A 103 -0.84 2.17 -5.03
CA MET A 103 -0.82 0.90 -5.76
C MET A 103 -0.76 -0.31 -4.82
N VAL A 104 0.08 -0.25 -3.78
CA VAL A 104 0.15 -1.29 -2.75
C VAL A 104 -1.18 -1.42 -2.01
N THR A 105 -1.76 -0.31 -1.55
CA THR A 105 -3.05 -0.34 -0.83
C THR A 105 -4.17 -0.87 -1.70
N MET A 106 -4.22 -0.51 -2.99
CA MET A 106 -5.15 -1.09 -3.96
C MET A 106 -4.96 -2.59 -4.14
N GLY A 107 -3.71 -3.05 -4.27
CA GLY A 107 -3.39 -4.48 -4.38
C GLY A 107 -3.80 -5.28 -3.14
N LEU A 108 -3.56 -4.72 -1.95
CA LEU A 108 -4.01 -5.32 -0.68
C LEU A 108 -5.55 -5.36 -0.58
N ALA A 109 -6.25 -4.32 -1.04
CA ALA A 109 -7.71 -4.30 -1.10
C ALA A 109 -8.25 -5.36 -2.07
N ALA A 110 -7.67 -5.46 -3.26
CA ALA A 110 -8.01 -6.51 -4.23
C ALA A 110 -7.82 -7.92 -3.65
N PHE A 111 -6.72 -8.12 -2.89
CA PHE A 111 -6.46 -9.38 -2.22
C PHE A 111 -7.52 -9.71 -1.15
N ARG A 112 -7.89 -8.74 -0.30
CA ARG A 112 -8.96 -8.91 0.70
C ARG A 112 -10.31 -9.27 0.08
N LEU A 113 -10.61 -8.72 -1.10
CA LEU A 113 -11.83 -9.01 -1.86
C LEU A 113 -11.77 -10.31 -2.68
N GLY A 114 -10.68 -11.08 -2.59
CA GLY A 114 -10.50 -12.33 -3.34
C GLY A 114 -10.22 -12.14 -4.84
N ARG A 115 -9.92 -10.93 -5.30
CA ARG A 115 -9.55 -10.63 -6.69
C ARG A 115 -8.07 -10.91 -6.91
N ILE A 116 -7.71 -12.19 -6.90
CA ILE A 116 -6.31 -12.64 -6.92
C ILE A 116 -5.54 -12.16 -8.16
N TRP A 117 -6.19 -12.16 -9.33
CA TRP A 117 -5.56 -11.69 -10.56
C TRP A 117 -5.22 -10.20 -10.49
N ASP A 118 -6.20 -9.38 -10.08
CA ASP A 118 -6.02 -7.93 -9.92
C ASP A 118 -4.96 -7.61 -8.85
N ALA A 119 -4.99 -8.32 -7.71
CA ALA A 119 -3.99 -8.18 -6.66
C ALA A 119 -2.57 -8.47 -7.16
N HIS A 120 -2.41 -9.56 -7.92
CA HIS A 120 -1.12 -9.91 -8.51
C HIS A 120 -0.61 -8.82 -9.47
N GLN A 121 -1.47 -8.28 -10.34
CA GLN A 121 -1.11 -7.20 -11.26
C GLN A 121 -0.73 -5.91 -10.54
N CYS A 122 -1.51 -5.47 -9.54
CA CYS A 122 -1.21 -4.24 -8.80
C CYS A 122 0.09 -4.33 -8.00
N LEU A 123 0.41 -5.51 -7.45
CA LEU A 123 1.58 -5.70 -6.58
C LEU A 123 2.86 -6.05 -7.34
N GLY A 124 2.76 -6.52 -8.59
CA GLY A 124 3.89 -7.06 -9.37
C GLY A 124 5.07 -6.09 -9.50
N ASP A 125 4.81 -4.88 -9.98
CA ASP A 125 5.88 -3.89 -10.24
C ASP A 125 6.56 -3.43 -8.96
N VAL A 126 5.78 -3.23 -7.89
CA VAL A 126 6.32 -2.74 -6.62
C VAL A 126 7.11 -3.83 -5.91
N CYS A 127 6.62 -5.09 -5.91
CA CYS A 127 7.25 -6.21 -5.22
C CYS A 127 8.46 -6.79 -5.98
N SER A 128 8.56 -6.57 -7.31
CA SER A 128 9.72 -7.01 -8.09
C SER A 128 10.97 -6.12 -7.87
N GLY A 129 10.82 -4.96 -7.25
CA GLY A 129 11.89 -3.97 -7.05
C GLY A 129 12.41 -3.88 -5.61
N ARG A 130 13.08 -2.76 -5.31
CA ARG A 130 13.52 -2.42 -3.94
C ARG A 130 12.34 -1.85 -3.14
N VAL A 131 11.41 -2.71 -2.74
CA VAL A 131 10.12 -2.35 -2.11
C VAL A 131 10.26 -1.34 -0.97
N ARG A 132 11.27 -1.51 -0.09
CA ARG A 132 11.52 -0.61 1.06
C ARG A 132 11.87 0.83 0.64
N GLU A 133 12.60 0.98 -0.46
CA GLU A 133 12.95 2.29 -1.00
C GLU A 133 11.75 2.91 -1.73
N LEU A 134 11.04 2.10 -2.52
CA LEU A 134 9.86 2.54 -3.28
C LEU A 134 8.71 3.03 -2.39
N LEU A 135 8.63 2.54 -1.14
CA LEU A 135 7.63 2.97 -0.15
C LEU A 135 8.17 4.00 0.85
N ALA A 136 9.43 4.41 0.74
CA ALA A 136 10.13 5.29 1.67
C ALA A 136 10.01 4.85 3.14
N GLN A 137 10.22 3.55 3.37
CA GLN A 137 10.23 2.93 4.71
C GLN A 137 11.61 2.44 5.13
N GLY A 138 12.60 2.59 4.26
CA GLY A 138 14.00 2.34 4.57
C GLY A 138 14.90 2.90 3.49
N VAL A 139 16.16 3.11 3.84
CA VAL A 139 17.25 3.35 2.89
C VAL A 139 17.94 2.01 2.65
N SER A 140 18.06 1.55 1.40
CA SER A 140 18.97 0.43 1.15
C SER A 140 20.39 0.99 1.12
N SER A 141 21.14 0.65 2.17
CA SER A 141 22.57 0.88 2.26
C SER A 141 23.24 -0.39 1.74
N GLY A 142 23.22 -0.55 0.41
CA GLY A 142 24.00 -1.61 -0.23
C GLY A 142 25.49 -1.26 -0.14
N ARG A 143 26.35 -2.24 0.15
CA ARG A 143 27.82 -2.06 0.21
C ARG A 143 28.45 -1.54 -1.10
N PHE A 144 27.70 -1.51 -2.20
CA PHE A 144 28.08 -1.03 -3.53
C PHE A 144 27.19 0.12 -4.02
N SER A 145 26.61 0.89 -3.11
CA SER A 145 25.77 2.03 -3.46
C SER A 145 26.63 3.27 -3.67
N ASP A 146 26.87 3.67 -4.92
CA ASP A 146 27.48 4.97 -5.30
C ASP A 146 26.52 6.15 -5.04
N LYS A 147 25.85 6.18 -3.89
CA LYS A 147 25.00 7.32 -3.48
C LYS A 147 25.87 8.32 -2.74
N THR A 148 25.75 9.59 -3.09
CA THR A 148 26.40 10.66 -2.33
C THR A 148 25.75 10.86 -0.96
N ASP A 149 26.51 11.33 0.03
CA ASP A 149 26.00 11.61 1.38
C ASP A 149 24.80 12.58 1.38
N GLU A 150 24.79 13.53 0.45
CA GLU A 150 23.67 14.46 0.27
C GLU A 150 22.39 13.74 -0.19
N GLN A 151 22.53 12.76 -1.08
CA GLN A 151 21.42 11.95 -1.57
C GLN A 151 20.86 11.04 -0.47
N GLU A 152 21.72 10.40 0.34
CA GLU A 152 21.25 9.58 1.46
C GLU A 152 20.52 10.43 2.51
N LYS A 153 21.05 11.62 2.81
CA LYS A 153 20.40 12.56 3.72
C LYS A 153 19.04 13.03 3.21
N ALA A 154 18.93 13.27 1.90
CA ALA A 154 17.66 13.62 1.26
C ALA A 154 16.65 12.45 1.28
N GLU A 155 17.10 11.21 1.06
CA GLU A 155 16.25 10.01 1.16
C GLU A 155 15.74 9.79 2.59
N ARG A 156 16.62 9.92 3.60
CA ARG A 156 16.23 9.85 5.03
C ARG A 156 15.17 10.89 5.39
N ARG A 157 15.28 12.11 4.87
CA ARG A 157 14.29 13.19 5.10
C ARG A 157 12.93 12.91 4.45
N ARG A 158 12.87 12.05 3.43
CA ARG A 158 11.64 11.69 2.71
C ARG A 158 10.93 10.46 3.29
N GLN A 159 11.51 9.83 4.31
CA GLN A 159 10.93 8.65 4.93
C GLN A 159 9.57 8.96 5.55
N THR A 160 8.64 8.02 5.38
CA THR A 160 7.32 8.11 5.98
C THR A 160 7.40 7.83 7.48
N PRO A 161 6.56 8.47 8.32
CA PRO A 161 6.50 8.19 9.74
C PRO A 161 5.96 6.78 10.00
N TYR A 162 6.29 6.21 11.16
CA TYR A 162 6.03 4.79 11.47
C TYR A 162 4.55 4.39 11.40
N HIS A 163 3.63 5.28 11.81
CA HIS A 163 2.19 5.00 11.74
C HIS A 163 1.66 4.90 10.29
N MET A 164 2.46 5.30 9.30
CA MET A 164 2.19 5.09 7.88
C MET A 164 2.98 3.91 7.32
N HIS A 165 3.73 3.14 8.10
CA HIS A 165 4.45 1.99 7.54
C HIS A 165 3.48 0.88 7.16
N ILE A 166 3.81 0.17 6.09
CA ILE A 166 3.07 -0.99 5.60
C ILE A 166 3.96 -2.19 5.93
N ASN A 167 3.39 -3.25 6.51
CA ASN A 167 4.18 -4.43 6.82
C ASN A 167 4.69 -5.07 5.51
N MET A 168 6.01 -5.09 5.35
CA MET A 168 6.70 -5.57 4.15
C MET A 168 6.54 -7.08 3.96
N ASP A 169 6.59 -7.83 5.06
CA ASP A 169 6.46 -9.29 5.03
C ASP A 169 5.03 -9.68 4.64
N LEU A 170 4.03 -8.95 5.14
CA LEU A 170 2.63 -9.12 4.74
C LEU A 170 2.44 -8.82 3.25
N LEU A 171 3.05 -7.74 2.76
CA LEU A 171 2.97 -7.35 1.36
C LEU A 171 3.55 -8.42 0.43
N GLU A 172 4.76 -8.90 0.76
CA GLU A 172 5.43 -9.96 0.00
C GLU A 172 4.64 -11.27 0.06
N ALA A 173 4.12 -11.64 1.23
CA ALA A 173 3.27 -12.82 1.40
C ALA A 173 1.99 -12.73 0.54
N CYS A 174 1.30 -11.58 0.51
CA CYS A 174 0.14 -11.38 -0.36
C CYS A 174 0.50 -11.51 -1.84
N HIS A 175 1.62 -10.92 -2.28
CA HIS A 175 2.07 -10.99 -3.66
C HIS A 175 2.42 -12.44 -4.08
N LEU A 176 3.22 -13.13 -3.27
CA LEU A 176 3.64 -14.52 -3.53
C LEU A 176 2.47 -15.50 -3.47
N THR A 177 1.55 -15.32 -2.53
CA THR A 177 0.32 -16.14 -2.46
C THR A 177 -0.52 -15.95 -3.72
N SER A 178 -0.66 -14.71 -4.19
CA SER A 178 -1.39 -14.43 -5.43
C SER A 178 -0.70 -15.04 -6.64
N ALA A 179 0.62 -14.94 -6.73
CA ALA A 179 1.41 -15.57 -7.79
C ALA A 179 1.26 -17.10 -7.76
N MET A 180 1.39 -17.73 -6.59
CA MET A 180 1.24 -19.18 -6.41
C MET A 180 -0.11 -19.68 -6.92
N LEU A 181 -1.20 -19.02 -6.51
CA LEU A 181 -2.56 -19.41 -6.91
C LEU A 181 -2.79 -19.31 -8.43
N LEU A 182 -2.06 -18.43 -9.12
CA LEU A 182 -2.10 -18.30 -10.58
C LEU A 182 -1.13 -19.23 -11.30
N GLU A 183 0.07 -19.43 -10.76
CA GLU A 183 1.15 -20.18 -11.41
C GLU A 183 0.99 -21.69 -11.28
N VAL A 184 0.64 -22.19 -10.09
CA VAL A 184 0.60 -23.64 -9.80
C VAL A 184 -0.38 -24.38 -10.72
N PRO A 185 -1.62 -23.91 -10.96
CA PRO A 185 -2.52 -24.57 -11.90
C PRO A 185 -1.96 -24.60 -13.34
N ASN A 186 -1.36 -23.50 -13.78
CA ASN A 186 -0.77 -23.39 -15.12
C ASN A 186 0.45 -24.32 -15.30
N MET A 187 1.28 -24.45 -14.26
CA MET A 187 2.42 -25.38 -14.25
C MET A 187 1.95 -26.84 -14.24
N ALA A 188 0.93 -27.18 -13.44
CA ALA A 188 0.37 -28.53 -13.41
C ALA A 188 -0.24 -28.93 -14.76
N GLN A 189 -0.97 -28.02 -15.42
CA GLN A 189 -1.50 -28.25 -16.77
C GLN A 189 -0.39 -28.42 -17.80
N ALA A 190 0.66 -27.60 -17.75
CA ALA A 190 1.82 -27.72 -18.65
C ALA A 190 2.61 -29.01 -18.42
N GLY A 191 2.75 -29.45 -17.16
CA GLY A 191 3.38 -30.71 -16.80
C GLY A 191 2.56 -31.93 -17.24
N ALA A 192 1.23 -31.87 -17.11
CA ALA A 192 0.33 -32.92 -17.58
C ALA A 192 0.31 -33.03 -19.12
N ALA A 193 0.46 -31.91 -19.84
CA ALA A 193 0.56 -31.89 -21.30
C ALA A 193 1.94 -32.34 -21.84
N GLY A 194 2.96 -32.45 -20.99
CA GLY A 194 4.33 -32.79 -21.35
C GLY A 194 4.68 -34.29 -21.36
N GLY A 195 3.70 -35.18 -21.17
CA GLY A 195 3.88 -36.64 -21.15
C GLY A 195 3.81 -37.34 -22.52
N GLY A 196 3.60 -36.60 -23.62
CA GLY A 196 3.52 -37.15 -24.97
C GLY A 196 4.48 -36.45 -25.92
N ASP A 197 5.44 -37.21 -26.45
CA ASP A 197 6.25 -36.86 -27.61
C ASP A 197 5.34 -36.44 -28.78
N THR A 198 5.20 -35.15 -29.07
CA THR A 198 4.85 -34.58 -30.38
C THR A 198 4.83 -33.05 -30.32
N GLY A 199 5.39 -32.39 -31.34
CA GLY A 199 5.58 -30.95 -31.36
C GLY A 199 4.29 -30.12 -31.35
N GLY A 200 4.07 -29.38 -30.26
CA GLY A 200 3.22 -28.18 -30.16
C GLY A 200 2.43 -28.05 -28.83
N PRO A 201 1.89 -26.87 -28.45
CA PRO A 201 2.39 -25.50 -28.59
C PRO A 201 3.20 -25.04 -27.36
N ARG A 202 3.83 -23.88 -27.48
CA ARG A 202 4.75 -23.23 -26.52
C ARG A 202 4.31 -23.36 -25.05
N ARG A 203 5.28 -23.72 -24.17
CA ARG A 203 5.18 -23.59 -22.72
C ARG A 203 4.46 -22.29 -22.34
N PRO A 204 3.42 -22.32 -21.48
CA PRO A 204 2.73 -21.10 -21.10
C PRO A 204 3.76 -20.13 -20.48
N ARG A 205 3.73 -18.88 -20.95
CA ARG A 205 4.57 -17.81 -20.41
C ARG A 205 4.29 -17.70 -18.92
N GLY A 206 5.34 -17.76 -18.09
CA GLY A 206 5.21 -17.57 -16.65
C GLY A 206 4.59 -16.22 -16.35
N ILE A 207 3.63 -16.20 -15.43
CA ILE A 207 2.88 -15.01 -15.06
C ILE A 207 3.72 -14.17 -14.10
N SER A 208 4.53 -14.81 -13.26
CA SER A 208 5.38 -14.20 -12.24
C SER A 208 6.81 -14.80 -12.26
N PRO A 209 7.74 -14.18 -13.03
CA PRO A 209 9.16 -14.49 -12.92
C PRO A 209 9.75 -14.47 -11.50
N PRO A 210 9.38 -13.53 -10.58
CA PRO A 210 9.93 -13.53 -9.22
C PRO A 210 9.44 -14.71 -8.36
N PHE A 211 8.22 -15.21 -8.57
CA PHE A 211 7.74 -16.42 -7.88
C PHE A 211 8.53 -17.66 -8.29
N ARG A 212 8.93 -17.80 -9.55
CA ARG A 212 9.71 -18.98 -9.97
C ARG A 212 11.12 -19.06 -9.38
N LYS A 213 11.68 -17.92 -8.96
CA LYS A 213 13.03 -17.85 -8.36
C LYS A 213 13.04 -18.12 -6.87
N THR A 214 11.91 -17.96 -6.18
CA THR A 214 11.81 -18.13 -4.73
C THR A 214 11.83 -19.58 -4.23
N PRO A 215 11.26 -20.60 -4.91
CA PRO A 215 11.33 -21.98 -4.43
C PRO A 215 12.69 -22.66 -4.68
N ASP A 216 13.57 -22.06 -5.47
CA ASP A 216 14.89 -22.62 -5.82
C ASP A 216 16.01 -22.21 -4.83
N ASN A 217 15.70 -21.42 -3.79
CA ASN A 217 16.60 -21.01 -2.71
C ASN A 217 16.21 -21.68 -1.38
#